data_AF-A0A372K5U6-F1
#
_entry.id   AF-A0A372K5U6-F1
#
_cell.length_a   1.000
_cell.length_b   1.000
_cell.length_c   1.000
_cell.angle_alpha   90.00
_cell.angle_beta   90.00
_cell.angle_gamma   90.00
#
_symmetry.space_group_name_H-M   'P 1'
#
loop_
_entity.id
_entity.type
_entity.pdbx_description
1 polymer ?
#
loop_
_entity_poly.entity_id
_entity_poly.type
_entity_poly.pdbx_seq_one_letter_code
_entity_poly.pdbx_strand_id
1 'polypeptide(L)'
;MSDVRLHLSPRDRVELLCWLTCGSLGAYYLNETWPEPSFHVQTAHKWLDRHLREADWLSVARLSALALEIANRHARFVETDWARDAVEEIIDTDDLNFQARLVLQVLTDCERALADKRIAD
;
A
#
# COMPACT_ATOMS: atom_id res chain seq x y z
N MET A 1 0.63 29.67 6.25
CA MET A 1 1.83 28.90 5.87
C MET A 1 1.40 28.02 4.72
N SER A 2 1.96 28.19 3.53
CA SER A 2 1.60 27.36 2.38
C SER A 2 2.22 25.98 2.60
N ASP A 3 1.43 24.97 2.92
CA ASP A 3 1.87 23.57 2.86
C ASP A 3 2.14 23.24 1.40
N VAL A 4 3.40 23.43 0.98
CA VAL A 4 3.85 23.09 -0.37
C VAL A 4 3.83 21.57 -0.48
N ARG A 5 2.80 21.04 -1.12
CA ARG A 5 2.72 19.61 -1.45
C ARG A 5 3.67 19.31 -2.60
N LEU A 6 4.43 18.22 -2.48
CA LEU A 6 5.33 17.77 -3.53
C LEU A 6 4.67 16.67 -4.35
N HIS A 7 4.90 16.66 -5.66
CA HIS A 7 4.51 15.54 -6.50
C HIS A 7 5.21 14.25 -6.05
N LEU A 8 4.54 13.11 -6.24
CA LEU A 8 5.11 11.79 -5.94
C LEU A 8 6.42 11.53 -6.69
N SER A 9 7.52 11.40 -5.95
CA SER A 9 8.77 10.85 -6.45
C SER A 9 8.65 9.34 -6.72
N PRO A 10 9.60 8.72 -7.44
CA PRO A 10 9.61 7.27 -7.64
C PRO A 10 9.59 6.48 -6.32
N ARG A 11 10.27 6.99 -5.30
CA ARG A 11 10.28 6.39 -3.96
C ARG A 11 8.92 6.53 -3.27
N ASP A 12 8.31 7.72 -3.32
CA ASP A 12 6.98 7.94 -2.75
C ASP A 12 5.93 7.00 -3.39
N ARG A 13 6.06 6.70 -4.69
CA ARG A 13 5.16 5.74 -5.37
C ARG A 13 5.30 4.32 -4.83
N VAL A 14 6.52 3.88 -4.54
CA VAL A 14 6.78 2.56 -3.93
C VAL A 14 6.21 2.52 -2.51
N GLU A 15 6.47 3.54 -1.70
CA GLU A 15 5.98 3.63 -0.32
C GLU A 15 4.44 3.69 -0.27
N LEU A 16 3.81 4.49 -1.14
CA LEU A 16 2.35 4.55 -1.27
C LEU A 16 1.76 3.23 -1.78
N LEU A 17 2.41 2.54 -2.73
CA LEU A 17 1.97 1.24 -3.19
C LEU A 17 2.03 0.19 -2.07
N CYS A 18 3.10 0.19 -1.27
CA CYS A 18 3.27 -0.67 -0.11
C CYS A 18 2.18 -0.38 0.94
N TRP A 19 1.94 0.89 1.25
CA TRP A 19 0.87 1.35 2.13
C TRP A 19 -0.51 0.82 1.72
N LEU A 20 -0.88 0.99 0.45
CA LEU A 20 -2.17 0.53 -0.07
C LEU A 20 -2.29 -1.00 -0.07
N THR A 21 -1.19 -1.70 -0.32
CA THR A 21 -1.15 -3.17 -0.33
C THR A 21 -1.34 -3.72 1.09
N CYS A 22 -0.57 -3.22 2.06
CA CYS A 22 -0.69 -3.58 3.47
C CYS A 22 -2.07 -3.23 4.03
N GLY A 23 -2.60 -2.04 3.71
CA GLY A 23 -3.95 -1.66 4.08
C GLY A 23 -5.02 -2.59 3.50
N SER A 24 -4.83 -3.08 2.27
CA SER A 24 -5.74 -4.06 1.65
C SER A 24 -5.68 -5.43 2.33
N LEU A 25 -4.48 -5.88 2.73
CA LEU A 25 -4.30 -7.11 3.49
C LEU A 25 -4.94 -7.01 4.88
N GLY A 26 -4.75 -5.89 5.58
CA GLY A 26 -5.41 -5.63 6.87
C GLY A 26 -6.92 -5.59 6.76
N ALA A 27 -7.46 -4.92 5.73
CA ALA A 27 -8.90 -4.88 5.47
C ALA A 27 -9.47 -6.27 5.15
N TYR A 28 -8.77 -7.08 4.36
CA TYR A 28 -9.16 -8.45 4.06
C TYR A 28 -9.12 -9.34 5.31
N TYR A 29 -8.07 -9.22 6.12
CA TYR A 29 -7.95 -9.95 7.38
C TYR A 29 -9.10 -9.65 8.35
N LEU A 30 -9.48 -8.38 8.49
CA LEU A 30 -10.53 -7.96 9.41
C LEU A 30 -11.95 -8.29 8.94
N ASN A 31 -12.19 -8.25 7.62
CA ASN A 31 -13.55 -8.34 7.07
C ASN A 31 -13.82 -9.62 6.26
N GLU A 32 -12.79 -10.46 6.04
CA GLU A 32 -12.82 -11.64 5.16
C GLU A 32 -13.23 -11.32 3.70
N THR A 33 -13.18 -10.04 3.32
CA THR A 33 -13.55 -9.54 1.99
C THR A 33 -12.59 -8.45 1.56
N TRP A 34 -12.25 -8.43 0.27
CA TRP A 34 -11.39 -7.37 -0.28
C TRP A 34 -12.06 -6.00 -0.18
N PRO A 35 -11.29 -4.94 0.08
CA PRO A 35 -11.85 -3.60 0.22
C PRO A 35 -12.35 -3.06 -1.13
N GLU A 36 -13.47 -2.33 -1.07
CA GLU A 36 -14.03 -1.58 -2.19
C GLU A 36 -13.08 -0.46 -2.66
N PRO A 37 -13.16 0.00 -3.92
CA PRO A 37 -12.28 1.06 -4.44
C PRO A 37 -12.24 2.35 -3.61
N SER A 38 -13.34 2.69 -2.93
CA SER A 38 -13.42 3.85 -2.05
C SER A 38 -12.43 3.77 -0.88
N PHE A 39 -12.12 2.57 -0.39
CA PHE A 39 -11.12 2.36 0.65
C PHE A 39 -9.74 2.80 0.16
N HIS A 40 -9.33 2.38 -1.04
CA HIS A 40 -8.01 2.74 -1.57
C HIS A 40 -7.85 4.24 -1.77
N VAL A 41 -8.90 4.92 -2.24
CA VAL A 41 -8.89 6.38 -2.38
C VAL A 41 -8.72 7.07 -1.02
N GLN A 42 -9.47 6.64 -0.01
CA GLN A 42 -9.36 7.22 1.34
C GLN A 42 -7.98 6.95 1.95
N THR A 43 -7.49 5.73 1.84
CA THR A 43 -6.20 5.30 2.37
C THR A 43 -5.03 5.99 1.65
N ALA A 44 -5.13 6.21 0.34
CA ALA A 44 -4.17 7.00 -0.43
C ALA A 44 -4.15 8.47 0.00
N HIS A 45 -5.33 9.09 0.14
CA HIS A 45 -5.42 10.48 0.59
C HIS A 45 -4.85 10.67 2.00
N LYS A 46 -5.10 9.75 2.93
CA LYS A 46 -4.49 9.76 4.26
C LYS A 46 -2.96 9.76 4.18
N TRP A 47 -2.38 8.87 3.37
CA TRP A 47 -0.93 8.80 3.18
C TRP A 47 -0.36 10.07 2.55
N LEU A 48 -1.00 10.57 1.48
CA LEU A 48 -0.58 11.78 0.77
C LEU A 48 -0.58 13.00 1.70
N ASP A 49 -1.64 13.17 2.49
CA ASP A 49 -1.76 14.28 3.44
C ASP A 49 -0.64 14.21 4.50
N ARG A 50 -0.43 13.03 5.09
CA ARG A 50 0.62 12.79 6.09
C ARG A 50 2.02 13.05 5.57
N HIS A 51 2.29 12.73 4.30
CA HIS A 51 3.61 12.88 3.68
C HIS A 51 3.78 14.21 2.94
N LEU A 52 2.81 15.13 3.01
CA LEU A 52 2.80 16.39 2.28
C LEU A 52 3.04 16.17 0.78
N ARG A 53 2.35 15.18 0.22
CA ARG A 53 2.41 14.80 -1.19
C ARG A 53 1.10 15.08 -1.91
N GLU A 54 1.21 15.20 -3.23
CA GLU A 54 0.07 15.24 -4.14
C GLU A 54 0.26 14.27 -5.31
N ALA A 55 -0.87 13.75 -5.77
CA ALA A 55 -0.96 12.83 -6.89
C ALA A 55 -2.26 13.10 -7.65
N ASP A 56 -2.21 13.00 -8.97
CA ASP A 56 -3.42 13.05 -9.78
C ASP A 56 -4.26 11.78 -9.61
N TRP A 57 -5.54 11.88 -9.97
CA TRP A 57 -6.51 10.80 -9.79
C TRP A 57 -6.12 9.51 -10.55
N LEU A 58 -5.47 9.63 -11.72
CA LEU A 58 -5.07 8.47 -12.53
C LEU A 58 -3.89 7.76 -11.88
N SER A 59 -2.93 8.51 -11.32
CA SER A 59 -1.84 7.95 -10.53
C SER A 59 -2.36 7.18 -9.31
N VAL A 60 -3.30 7.75 -8.55
CA VAL A 60 -3.92 7.09 -7.39
C VAL A 60 -4.66 5.81 -7.83
N ALA A 61 -5.46 5.87 -8.91
CA ALA A 61 -6.20 4.72 -9.40
C ALA A 61 -5.28 3.58 -9.86
N ARG A 62 -4.19 3.89 -10.59
CA ARG A 62 -3.20 2.90 -11.05
C ARG A 62 -2.50 2.22 -9.88
N LEU A 63 -2.05 2.99 -8.89
CA LEU A 63 -1.40 2.45 -7.69
C LEU A 63 -2.38 1.60 -6.87
N SER A 64 -3.63 2.02 -6.76
CA SER A 64 -4.68 1.27 -6.04
C SER A 64 -4.98 -0.08 -6.68
N ALA A 65 -5.13 -0.11 -8.01
CA ALA A 65 -5.34 -1.35 -8.75
C ALA A 65 -4.16 -2.31 -8.59
N LEU A 66 -2.92 -1.79 -8.73
CA LEU A 66 -1.71 -2.59 -8.55
C LEU A 66 -1.55 -3.10 -7.12
N ALA A 67 -1.91 -2.29 -6.12
CA ALA A 67 -1.88 -2.69 -4.72
C ALA A 67 -2.80 -3.89 -4.47
N LEU A 68 -4.01 -3.86 -5.02
CA LEU A 68 -4.97 -4.95 -4.89
C LEU A 68 -4.48 -6.23 -5.58
N GLU A 69 -3.84 -6.12 -6.76
CA GLU A 69 -3.20 -7.25 -7.43
C GLU A 69 -2.05 -7.87 -6.62
N ILE A 70 -1.23 -7.05 -5.98
CA ILE A 70 -0.15 -7.53 -5.10
C ILE A 70 -0.76 -8.16 -3.85
N ALA A 71 -1.73 -7.52 -3.21
CA ALA A 71 -2.41 -8.04 -2.02
C ALA A 71 -3.07 -9.40 -2.28
N ASN A 72 -3.76 -9.58 -3.42
CA ASN A 72 -4.36 -10.86 -3.79
C ASN A 72 -3.32 -11.98 -3.92
N ARG A 73 -2.10 -11.69 -4.41
CA ARG A 73 -1.01 -12.66 -4.45
C ARG A 73 -0.52 -13.05 -3.04
N HIS A 74 -0.60 -12.13 -2.09
CA HIS A 74 -0.25 -12.38 -0.69
C HIS A 74 -1.38 -12.96 0.16
N ALA A 75 -2.61 -13.09 -0.37
CA ALA A 75 -3.77 -13.57 0.40
C ALA A 75 -3.53 -14.93 1.07
N ARG A 76 -2.89 -15.86 0.34
CA ARG A 76 -2.52 -17.19 0.87
C ARG A 76 -1.46 -17.15 1.96
N PHE A 77 -0.70 -16.06 2.07
CA PHE A 77 0.29 -15.88 3.12
C PHE A 77 -0.35 -15.38 4.41
N VAL A 78 -1.40 -14.55 4.33
CA VAL A 78 -2.13 -14.04 5.51
C VAL A 78 -2.84 -15.15 6.30
N GLU A 79 -3.11 -16.30 5.65
CA GLU A 79 -3.67 -17.49 6.31
C GLU A 79 -2.66 -18.27 7.17
N THR A 80 -1.37 -17.91 7.15
CA THR A 80 -0.35 -18.54 8.01
C THR A 80 -0.18 -17.77 9.32
N ASP A 81 -0.01 -18.49 10.44
CA ASP A 81 0.00 -17.92 11.79
C ASP A 81 0.97 -16.73 11.97
N TRP A 82 2.16 -16.78 11.34
CA TRP A 82 3.14 -15.69 11.44
C TRP A 82 2.74 -14.41 10.68
N ALA A 83 1.85 -14.50 9.69
CA ALA A 83 1.35 -13.36 8.95
C ALA A 83 0.18 -12.67 9.68
N ARG A 84 -0.52 -13.41 10.56
CA ARG A 84 -1.56 -12.85 11.43
C ARG A 84 -0.99 -11.79 12.36
N ASP A 85 0.06 -12.15 13.11
CA ASP A 85 0.74 -11.24 14.04
C ASP A 85 1.29 -10.01 13.30
N ALA A 86 1.83 -10.21 12.09
CA ALA A 86 2.37 -9.12 11.28
C ALA A 86 1.29 -8.20 10.70
N VAL A 87 0.08 -8.71 10.43
CA VAL A 87 -1.06 -7.89 10.00
C VAL A 87 -1.67 -7.12 11.17
N GLU A 88 -1.75 -7.72 12.35
CA GLU A 88 -2.19 -7.03 13.57
C GLU A 88 -1.26 -5.86 13.92
N GLU A 89 0.06 -6.06 13.81
CA GLU A 89 1.04 -4.98 13.98
C GLU A 89 0.85 -3.83 12.98
N ILE A 90 0.45 -4.12 11.74
CA ILE A 90 0.15 -3.11 10.70
C ILE A 90 -1.12 -2.33 11.03
N ILE A 91 -2.11 -2.96 11.65
CA ILE A 91 -3.41 -2.36 11.96
C ILE A 91 -3.29 -1.43 13.17
N ASP A 92 -2.43 -1.77 14.13
CA ASP A 92 -2.28 -1.03 15.39
C ASP A 92 -1.40 0.22 15.27
N THR A 93 -0.77 0.47 14.12
CA THR A 93 0.13 1.60 13.90
C THR A 93 -0.42 2.60 12.87
N ASP A 94 -0.26 3.90 13.16
CA ASP A 94 -0.62 4.98 12.23
C ASP A 94 0.29 5.05 10.98
N ASP A 95 1.41 4.32 11.00
CA ASP A 95 2.37 4.21 9.91
C ASP A 95 2.84 2.77 9.73
N LEU A 96 3.38 2.41 8.57
CA LEU A 96 3.90 1.05 8.38
C LEU A 96 5.20 0.86 9.16
N ASN A 97 5.26 -0.22 9.94
CA ASN A 97 6.54 -0.68 10.48
C ASN A 97 7.38 -1.34 9.36
N PHE A 98 8.30 -0.57 8.77
CA PHE A 98 9.22 -1.07 7.75
C PHE A 98 10.27 -2.08 8.27
N GLN A 99 10.27 -2.41 9.55
CA GLN A 99 11.05 -3.54 10.10
C GLN A 99 10.22 -4.83 10.18
N ALA A 100 8.90 -4.76 10.04
CA ALA A 100 8.04 -5.93 10.04
C ALA A 100 8.32 -6.77 8.78
N ARG A 101 8.43 -8.09 8.97
CA ARG A 101 8.78 -9.03 7.90
C ARG A 101 7.80 -8.97 6.72
N LEU A 102 6.50 -8.87 7.01
CA LEU A 102 5.47 -8.78 5.98
C LEU A 102 5.62 -7.48 5.16
N VAL A 103 5.82 -6.35 5.82
CA VAL A 103 6.00 -5.05 5.16
C VAL A 103 7.24 -5.06 4.25
N LEU A 104 8.35 -5.67 4.69
CA LEU A 104 9.55 -5.80 3.85
C LEU A 104 9.33 -6.65 2.60
N GLN A 105 8.57 -7.75 2.72
CA GLN A 105 8.23 -8.60 1.57
C GLN A 105 7.34 -7.85 0.58
N VAL A 106 6.27 -7.22 1.09
CA VAL A 106 5.36 -6.42 0.28
C VAL A 106 6.10 -5.28 -0.41
N LEU A 107 6.99 -4.57 0.32
CA LEU A 107 7.81 -3.50 -0.23
C LEU A 107 8.68 -3.99 -1.40
N THR A 108 9.33 -5.13 -1.25
CA THR A 108 10.16 -5.74 -2.30
C THR A 108 9.33 -6.06 -3.55
N ASP A 109 8.11 -6.58 -3.38
CA ASP A 109 7.23 -6.89 -4.50
C ASP A 109 6.62 -5.64 -5.14
N CYS A 110 6.41 -4.57 -4.37
CA CYS A 110 6.03 -3.25 -4.87
C CYS A 110 7.14 -2.63 -5.75
N GLU A 111 8.40 -2.70 -5.31
CA GLU A 111 9.56 -2.23 -6.08
C GLU A 111 9.66 -2.96 -7.42
N ARG A 112 9.54 -4.30 -7.40
CA ARG A 112 9.55 -5.13 -8.62
C ARG A 112 8.40 -4.78 -9.56
N ALA A 113 7.19 -4.69 -9.04
CA ALA A 113 6.01 -4.40 -9.85
C ALA A 113 6.09 -3.04 -10.57
N LEU A 114 6.63 -2.01 -9.90
CA LEU A 114 6.84 -0.70 -10.51
C LEU A 114 8.04 -0.68 -11.48
N ALA A 115 9.09 -1.46 -11.21
CA ALA A 115 10.22 -1.60 -12.13
C ALA A 115 9.79 -2.28 -13.44
N ASP A 116 9.01 -3.37 -13.35
CA ASP A 116 8.52 -4.12 -14.51
C ASP A 116 7.57 -3.28 -15.38
N LYS A 117 6.65 -2.53 -14.75
CA LYS A 117 5.74 -1.64 -15.49
C LYS A 117 6.46 -0.44 -16.12
N ARG A 118 7.57 0.04 -15.55
CA ARG A 118 8.39 1.09 -16.18
C ARG A 118 9.12 0.62 -17.44
N ILE A 119 9.29 -0.69 -17.64
CA ILE A 119 9.82 -1.25 -18.88
C ILE A 119 8.72 -1.33 -19.96
N ALA A 120 7.44 -1.30 -19.56
CA ALA A 120 6.29 -1.47 -20.43
C ALA A 120 5.59 -0.16 -20.88
N ASP A 121 5.84 0.96 -20.18
CA ASP A 121 5.49 2.34 -20.59
C ASP A 121 6.65 3.00 -21.36
#